data_AF-A0A7W7WV31-F1
#
_entry.id   AF-A0A7W7WV31-F1
#
_cell.length_a   1.000
_cell.length_b   1.000
_cell.length_c   1.000
_cell.angle_alpha   90.00
_cell.angle_beta   90.00
_cell.angle_gamma   90.00
#
_symmetry.space_group_name_H-M   'P 1'
#
loop_
_entity.id
_entity.type
_entity.pdbx_description
1 polymer ?
#
loop_
_entity_poly.entity_id
_entity_poly.type
_entity_poly.pdbx_seq_one_letter_code
_entity_poly.pdbx_strand_id
1 'polypeptide(L)' 'MHKKNESGAEVRYRFHADREVDRYLMLDKRAETIQPADGDHDGVFQAAAGKLARAWVDTKAAPDRLIHQS' A
#
# COMPACT_ATOMS: atom_id res chain seq x y z
N MET A 1 -6.11 4.69 2.82
CA MET A 1 -5.55 3.32 2.80
C MET A 1 -5.29 2.87 4.23
N HIS A 2 -5.57 1.60 4.54
CA HIS A 2 -5.48 1.04 5.89
C HIS A 2 -4.66 -0.24 5.91
N LYS A 3 -3.76 -0.41 6.87
CA LYS A 3 -3.06 -1.67 7.12
C LYS A 3 -4.07 -2.73 7.54
N LYS A 4 -3.93 -3.95 7.02
CA LYS A 4 -4.80 -5.09 7.33
C LYS A 4 -4.06 -6.22 8.02
N ASN A 5 -2.86 -6.51 7.52
CA ASN A 5 -2.00 -7.50 8.12
C ASN A 5 -0.55 -7.05 7.98
N GLU A 6 0.26 -7.33 8.99
CA GLU A 6 1.69 -7.09 8.98
C GLU A 6 2.40 -8.35 9.47
N SER A 7 3.29 -8.85 8.64
CA SER A 7 4.24 -9.91 8.97
C SER A 7 5.66 -9.33 9.05
N GLY A 8 6.60 -10.15 9.52
CA GLY A 8 8.02 -9.76 9.55
C GLY A 8 8.60 -9.48 8.16
N ALA A 9 8.07 -10.12 7.10
CA ALA A 9 8.55 -9.96 5.74
C ALA A 9 7.71 -9.00 4.89
N GLU A 10 6.41 -8.86 5.18
CA GLU A 10 5.47 -8.22 4.27
C GLU A 10 4.33 -7.52 5.02
N VAL A 11 3.70 -6.54 4.36
CA VAL A 11 2.55 -5.80 4.90
C VAL A 11 1.46 -5.70 3.85
N ARG A 12 0.24 -6.09 4.22
CA ARG A 12 -0.94 -5.99 3.37
C ARG A 12 -1.76 -4.77 3.76
N TYR A 13 -2.06 -3.96 2.77
CA TYR A 13 -2.86 -2.75 2.88
C TYR A 13 -4.12 -2.87 2.05
N ARG A 14 -5.24 -2.34 2.57
CA ARG A 14 -6.47 -2.14 1.82
C ARG A 14 -6.57 -0.69 1.35
N PHE A 15 -6.82 -0.50 0.06
CA PHE A 15 -7.11 0.80 -0.53
C PHE A 15 -8.42 0.71 -1.32
N HIS A 16 -9.10 1.84 -1.44
CA HIS A 16 -10.36 1.92 -2.17
C HIS A 16 -10.02 2.36 -3.59
N ALA A 17 -10.39 1.55 -4.58
CA ALA A 17 -10.48 2.00 -5.97
C ALA A 17 -11.83 2.66 -6.21
N ASP A 18 -11.89 3.55 -7.20
CA ASP A 18 -13.11 4.29 -7.55
C ASP A 18 -14.29 3.31 -7.72
N ARG A 19 -15.40 3.58 -7.01
CA ARG A 19 -16.65 2.78 -6.99
C ARG A 19 -16.57 1.37 -6.40
N GLU A 20 -16.45 1.32 -5.07
CA GLU A 20 -16.79 0.16 -4.20
C GLU A 20 -15.87 -1.07 -4.20
N VAL A 21 -14.82 -1.12 -5.03
CA VAL A 21 -13.88 -2.25 -4.98
C VAL A 21 -12.79 -2.00 -3.94
N ASP A 22 -12.85 -2.75 -2.84
CA ASP A 22 -11.74 -2.90 -1.91
C ASP A 22 -10.60 -3.66 -2.60
N ARG A 23 -9.51 -2.96 -2.90
CA ARG A 23 -8.30 -3.56 -3.46
C ARG A 23 -7.19 -3.60 -2.42
N TYR A 24 -6.21 -4.45 -2.68
CA TYR A 24 -5.13 -4.68 -1.74
C TYR A 24 -3.78 -4.47 -2.39
N LEU A 25 -2.84 -3.93 -1.63
CA LEU A 25 -1.45 -3.79 -2.01
C LEU A 25 -0.56 -4.39 -0.94
N MET A 26 0.55 -4.93 -1.39
CA MET A 26 1.49 -5.71 -0.60
C MET A 26 2.83 -5.02 -0.65
N LEU A 27 3.36 -4.65 0.51
CA LEU A 27 4.71 -4.15 0.68
C LEU A 27 5.58 -5.32 1.11
N ASP A 28 6.54 -5.70 0.29
CA ASP A 28 7.62 -6.60 0.69
C ASP A 28 8.72 -5.77 1.36
N LYS A 29 8.97 -6.00 2.65
CA LYS A 29 9.98 -5.27 3.44
C LYS A 29 11.40 -5.71 3.08
N ARG A 30 11.58 -6.91 2.53
CA ARG A 30 12.89 -7.49 2.18
C ARG A 30 13.35 -7.04 0.81
N ALA A 31 12.46 -7.09 -0.17
CA ALA A 31 12.68 -6.64 -1.53
C ALA A 31 12.44 -5.12 -1.68
N GLU A 32 11.83 -4.48 -0.67
CA GLU A 32 11.41 -3.08 -0.71
C GLU A 32 10.51 -2.76 -1.91
N THR A 33 9.68 -3.72 -2.32
CA THR A 33 8.77 -3.61 -3.47
C THR A 33 7.32 -3.49 -3.02
N ILE A 34 6.51 -2.81 -3.82
CA ILE A 34 5.07 -2.69 -3.60
C ILE A 34 4.35 -3.25 -4.82
N GLN A 35 3.44 -4.20 -4.59
CA GLN A 35 2.70 -4.86 -5.66
C GLN A 35 1.19 -4.89 -5.36
N PRO A 36 0.32 -4.82 -6.39
CA PRO A 36 -1.10 -5.04 -6.22
C PRO A 36 -1.36 -6.53 -5.97
N ALA A 37 -2.22 -6.86 -5.00
CA ALA A 37 -2.55 -8.25 -4.70
C ALA A 37 -3.40 -8.92 -5.80
N ASP A 38 -4.07 -8.12 -6.61
CA ASP A 38 -4.90 -8.54 -7.74
C ASP A 38 -4.15 -8.48 -9.09
N GLY A 39 -2.88 -8.04 -9.09
CA GLY A 39 -2.03 -7.96 -10.29
C GLY A 39 -2.27 -6.74 -11.18
N ASP A 40 -3.25 -5.90 -10.87
CA ASP A 40 -3.62 -4.77 -11.71
C ASP A 40 -2.90 -3.46 -11.27
N HIS A 41 -2.25 -2.81 -12.24
CA HIS A 41 -1.31 -1.70 -12.02
C HIS A 41 -1.88 -0.34 -12.45
N ASP A 42 -3.20 -0.15 -12.33
CA ASP A 42 -3.91 1.08 -12.69
C ASP A 42 -3.37 2.35 -11.98
N GLY A 43 -3.80 3.51 -12.47
CA GLY A 43 -3.42 4.81 -11.90
C GLY A 43 -3.75 4.99 -10.41
N VAL A 44 -4.82 4.32 -9.92
CA VAL A 44 -5.15 4.32 -8.49
C VAL A 44 -4.13 3.53 -7.68
N PHE A 45 -3.68 2.37 -8.19
CA PHE A 45 -2.59 1.62 -7.59
C PHE A 45 -1.32 2.45 -7.57
N GLN A 46 -0.94 3.07 -8.69
CA GLN A 46 0.27 3.92 -8.76
C GLN A 46 0.24 5.05 -7.72
N ALA A 47 -0.91 5.70 -7.56
CA ALA A 47 -1.07 6.75 -6.54
C ALA A 47 -0.97 6.21 -5.10
N ALA A 48 -1.53 5.03 -4.83
CA ALA A 48 -1.47 4.40 -3.50
C ALA A 48 -0.06 3.87 -3.19
N ALA A 49 0.57 3.19 -4.15
CA ALA A 49 1.91 2.67 -4.06
C ALA A 49 2.95 3.78 -3.87
N GLY A 50 2.84 4.88 -4.63
CA GLY A 50 3.73 6.04 -4.47
C GLY A 50 3.67 6.65 -3.07
N LYS A 51 2.48 6.75 -2.48
CA LYS A 51 2.31 7.24 -1.10
C LYS A 51 2.93 6.29 -0.08
N LEU A 52 2.71 4.99 -0.24
CA LEU A 52 3.29 3.98 0.64
C LEU A 52 4.82 3.95 0.52
N ALA A 53 5.35 3.99 -0.70
CA ALA A 53 6.78 4.04 -0.96
C ALA A 53 7.42 5.25 -0.28
N ARG A 54 6.79 6.43 -0.40
CA ARG A 54 7.30 7.65 0.23
C ARG A 54 7.36 7.53 1.76
N ALA A 55 6.29 7.03 2.37
CA ALA A 55 6.25 6.84 3.82
C ALA A 55 7.26 5.79 4.31
N TRP A 56 7.44 4.70 3.55
CA TRP A 56 8.43 3.67 3.84
C TRP A 56 9.87 4.21 3.75
N VAL A 57 10.18 4.98 2.71
CA VAL A 57 11.52 5.58 2.55
C VAL A 57 11.82 6.59 3.66
N ASP A 58 10.83 7.39 4.06
CA ASP A 58 10.99 8.45 5.07
C ASP A 58 11.18 7.89 6.50
N THR A 59 10.34 6.92 6.88
CA THR A 59 10.26 6.44 8.26
C THR A 59 10.90 5.08 8.49
N LYS A 60 11.17 4.32 7.41
CA LYS A 60 11.50 2.88 7.43
C LYS A 60 10.53 2.03 8.28
N ALA A 61 9.31 2.54 8.45
CA ALA A 61 8.23 1.91 9.17
C ALA A 61 7.01 1.79 8.26
N ALA A 62 6.30 0.66 8.37
CA ALA A 62 5.07 0.44 7.64
C ALA A 62 3.94 1.21 8.33
N PRO A 63 3.42 2.32 7.74
CA PRO A 63 2.42 3.14 8.40
C PRO A 63 1.12 2.38 8.64
N ASP A 64 0.46 2.55 9.78
CA ASP A 64 -0.83 1.89 10.05
C ASP A 64 -1.97 2.42 9.18
N ARG A 65 -1.94 3.72 8.88
CA ARG A 65 -2.94 4.39 8.06
C ARG A 65 -2.29 5.47 7.22
N LEU A 66 -2.57 5.43 5.91
CA LEU A 66 -2.24 6.51 4.99
C LEU A 66 -3.55 7.19 4.59
N ILE A 67 -3.83 8.32 5.24
CA ILE A 67 -5.00 9.16 4.96
C ILE A 67 -4.65 10.14 3.85
N HIS A 68 -5.55 10.27 2.88
CA HIS A 68 -5.54 11.39 1.97
C HIS A 68 -6.06 12.61 2.74
N GLN A 69 -5.16 13.50 3.18
CA GLN A 69 -5.57 14.87 3.45
C GLN A 69 -5.44 15.62 2.13
N SER A 70 -6.60 16.02 1.59
CA SER A 70 -6.71 17.02 0.55
C SER A 70 -6.44 18.41 1.14
#